data_AF-X1I4V7-F1
#
_entry.id   AF-X1I4V7-F1
#
_cell.length_a   1.000
_cell.length_b   1.000
_cell.length_c   1.000
_cell.angle_alpha   90.00
_cell.angle_beta   90.00
_cell.angle_gamma   90.00
#
_symmetry.space_group_name_H-M   'P 1'
#
loop_
_entity.id
_entity.type
_entity.pdbx_description
1 polymer ?
#
loop_
_entity_poly.entity_id
_entity_poly.type
_entity_poly.pdbx_seq_one_letter_code
_entity_poly.pdbx_strand_id
1 'polypeptide(L)'
;MSKARVQWETLNLIRKEKFDIILPVAMRENNVDMWIHRIREGNPDPLALDLGGDKGYFIFTDRGEDRIERAVFNGYEDDLEELDCYDIFGQEEGLRDFVIKRDPKTIAINMS
;
A
#
# COMPACT_ATOMS: atom_id res chain seq x y z
N MET A 1 -10.45 0.84 -27.20
CA MET A 1 -9.43 1.00 -26.15
C MET A 1 -8.13 0.34 -26.60
N SER A 2 -6.96 0.89 -26.27
CA SER A 2 -5.67 0.28 -26.65
C SER A 2 -5.39 -0.97 -25.81
N LYS A 3 -4.60 -1.91 -26.34
CA LYS A 3 -4.16 -3.10 -25.60
C LYS A 3 -3.47 -2.75 -24.28
N ALA A 4 -2.61 -1.72 -24.30
CA ALA A 4 -1.90 -1.23 -23.12
C ALA A 4 -2.86 -0.75 -22.02
N ARG A 5 -3.92 -0.01 -22.38
CA ARG A 5 -4.92 0.46 -21.43
C ARG A 5 -5.67 -0.71 -20.76
N VAL A 6 -6.09 -1.70 -21.54
CA VAL A 6 -6.78 -2.88 -20.98
C VAL A 6 -5.87 -3.65 -20.02
N GLN A 7 -4.59 -3.79 -20.34
CA GLN A 7 -3.62 -4.45 -19.45
C GLN A 7 -3.43 -3.67 -18.15
N TRP A 8 -3.32 -2.35 -18.23
CA TRP A 8 -3.22 -1.48 -17.05
C TRP A 8 -4.47 -1.56 -16.16
N GLU A 9 -5.67 -1.45 -16.74
CA GLU A 9 -6.95 -1.59 -16.02
C GLU A 9 -7.06 -2.97 -15.35
N THR A 10 -6.61 -4.02 -16.04
CA THR A 10 -6.60 -5.40 -15.50
C THR A 10 -5.65 -5.53 -14.30
N LEU A 11 -4.44 -4.97 -14.39
CA LEU A 11 -3.48 -4.99 -13.28
C LEU A 11 -4.01 -4.23 -12.06
N ASN A 12 -4.68 -3.10 -12.27
CA ASN A 12 -5.28 -2.32 -11.19
C ASN A 12 -6.43 -3.05 -10.51
N LEU A 13 -7.27 -3.74 -11.28
CA LEU A 13 -8.31 -4.60 -10.73
C LEU A 13 -7.70 -5.72 -9.86
N ILE A 14 -6.69 -6.42 -10.37
CA ILE A 14 -6.00 -7.48 -9.61
C ILE A 14 -5.40 -6.92 -8.32
N ARG A 15 -4.77 -5.75 -8.36
CA ARG A 15 -4.20 -5.09 -7.18
C ARG A 15 -5.28 -4.79 -6.14
N LYS A 16 -6.39 -4.19 -6.56
CA LYS A 16 -7.51 -3.86 -5.68
C LYS A 16 -8.10 -5.12 -5.03
N GLU A 17 -8.34 -6.18 -5.82
CA GLU A 17 -8.81 -7.47 -5.32
C GLU A 17 -7.82 -8.12 -4.34
N LYS A 18 -6.51 -8.06 -4.61
CA LYS A 18 -5.50 -8.54 -3.65
C LYS A 18 -5.58 -7.79 -2.33
N PHE A 19 -5.72 -6.47 -2.35
CA PHE A 19 -5.83 -5.67 -1.14
C PHE A 19 -7.16 -5.87 -0.40
N ASP A 20 -8.25 -6.17 -1.12
CA ASP A 20 -9.59 -6.37 -0.55
C ASP A 20 -9.78 -7.78 0.02
N ILE A 21 -9.20 -8.80 -0.62
CA ILE A 21 -9.50 -10.21 -0.33
C ILE A 21 -8.32 -10.90 0.37
N ILE A 22 -7.10 -10.72 -0.13
CA ILE A 22 -5.93 -11.50 0.31
C ILE A 22 -5.21 -10.82 1.47
N LEU A 23 -4.97 -9.51 1.35
CA LEU A 23 -4.23 -8.74 2.34
C LEU A 23 -4.86 -8.78 3.75
N PRO A 24 -6.20 -8.64 3.93
CA PRO A 24 -6.79 -8.71 5.26
C PRO A 24 -6.57 -10.07 5.91
N VAL A 25 -6.69 -11.17 5.15
CA VAL A 25 -6.43 -12.53 5.64
C VAL A 25 -4.97 -12.66 6.08
N ALA A 26 -4.03 -12.26 5.22
CA ALA A 26 -2.60 -12.34 5.51
C ALA A 26 -2.22 -11.54 6.77
N MET A 27 -2.73 -10.33 6.94
CA MET A 27 -2.44 -9.50 8.12
C MET A 27 -3.04 -10.10 9.41
N ARG A 28 -4.32 -10.50 9.37
CA ARG A 28 -5.05 -11.02 10.53
C ARG A 28 -4.50 -12.35 11.01
N GLU A 29 -4.23 -13.28 10.10
CA GLU A 29 -3.66 -14.59 10.46
C GLU A 29 -2.27 -14.48 11.11
N ASN A 30 -1.54 -13.39 10.82
CA ASN A 30 -0.22 -13.12 11.37
C ASN A 30 -0.22 -12.11 12.53
N ASN A 31 -1.39 -11.69 13.04
CA ASN A 31 -1.55 -10.70 14.11
C ASN A 31 -0.81 -9.38 13.82
N VAL A 32 -0.86 -8.90 12.58
CA VAL A 32 -0.25 -7.65 12.14
C VAL A 32 -1.32 -6.57 12.05
N ASP A 33 -1.21 -5.54 12.91
CA ASP A 33 -2.13 -4.40 12.89
C ASP A 33 -1.74 -3.38 11.82
N MET A 34 -0.43 -3.27 11.54
CA MET A 34 0.10 -2.37 10.53
C MET A 34 1.25 -3.03 9.77
N TRP A 35 1.21 -2.93 8.44
CA TRP A 35 2.35 -3.29 7.59
C TRP A 35 2.87 -2.04 6.90
N ILE A 36 4.17 -1.78 7.06
CA ILE A 36 4.90 -0.69 6.38
C ILE A 36 5.90 -1.33 5.42
N HIS A 37 5.71 -1.11 4.12
CA HIS A 37 6.63 -1.54 3.07
C HIS A 37 7.30 -0.32 2.46
N ARG A 38 8.61 -0.18 2.67
CA ARG A 38 9.41 0.90 2.07
C ARG A 38 10.05 0.40 0.79
N ILE A 39 9.80 1.12 -0.31
CA ILE A 39 10.58 1.01 -1.54
C ILE A 39 11.51 2.21 -1.64
N ARG A 40 12.83 1.96 -1.69
CA ARG A 40 13.81 3.02 -1.92
C ARG A 40 13.96 3.30 -3.41
N GLU A 41 13.84 4.57 -3.78
CA GLU A 41 14.06 5.03 -5.16
C GLU A 41 15.40 4.51 -5.72
N GLY A 42 15.36 3.98 -6.94
CA GLY A 42 16.52 3.38 -7.60
C GLY A 42 16.90 1.98 -7.10
N ASN A 43 16.17 1.39 -6.16
CA ASN A 43 16.32 -0.01 -5.78
C ASN A 43 15.09 -0.84 -6.19
N PRO A 44 15.21 -1.76 -7.18
CA PRO A 44 14.10 -2.59 -7.60
C PRO A 44 13.54 -3.43 -6.44
N ASP A 45 12.24 -3.31 -6.20
CA ASP A 45 11.53 -4.07 -5.18
C ASP A 45 10.63 -5.14 -5.84
N PRO A 46 10.63 -6.39 -5.35
CA PRO A 46 9.81 -7.45 -5.93
C PRO A 46 8.31 -7.18 -5.82
N LEU A 47 7.86 -6.33 -4.88
CA LEU A 47 6.46 -5.94 -4.70
C LEU A 47 6.10 -4.63 -5.43
N ALA A 48 7.03 -3.99 -6.16
CA ALA A 48 6.73 -2.73 -6.85
C ALA A 48 5.53 -2.85 -7.81
N LEU A 49 5.43 -3.95 -8.55
CA LEU A 49 4.29 -4.21 -9.43
C LEU A 49 2.99 -4.40 -8.64
N ASP A 50 3.04 -5.13 -7.53
CA ASP A 50 1.86 -5.41 -6.70
C ASP A 50 1.38 -4.15 -5.97
N LEU A 51 2.29 -3.28 -5.56
CA LEU A 51 1.99 -2.00 -4.91
C LEU A 51 1.69 -0.88 -5.91
N GLY A 52 2.09 -1.05 -7.18
CA GLY A 52 1.81 -0.07 -8.23
C GLY A 52 2.71 1.17 -8.18
N GLY A 53 3.82 1.13 -7.43
CA GLY A 53 4.81 2.19 -7.37
C GLY A 53 6.21 1.65 -7.08
N ASP A 54 7.23 2.45 -7.39
CA ASP A 54 8.65 2.08 -7.33
C ASP A 54 9.44 2.87 -6.27
N LYS A 55 8.75 3.68 -5.46
CA LYS A 55 9.30 4.38 -4.30
C LYS A 55 8.22 4.75 -3.29
N GLY A 56 8.65 5.03 -2.07
CA GLY A 56 7.82 5.55 -0.99
C GLY A 56 7.53 4.51 0.08
N TYR A 57 6.65 4.88 1.01
CA TYR A 57 6.17 4.04 2.10
C TYR A 57 4.73 3.64 1.82
N PHE A 58 4.50 2.36 1.56
CA PHE A 58 3.18 1.77 1.39
C PHE A 58 2.74 1.21 2.74
N ILE A 59 1.63 1.73 3.26
CA ILE A 59 1.19 1.45 4.63
C ILE A 59 -0.20 0.87 4.59
N PHE A 60 -0.36 -0.26 5.26
CA PHE A 60 -1.60 -1.00 5.37
C PHE A 60 -1.96 -1.12 6.84
N THR A 61 -3.13 -0.64 7.24
CA THR A 61 -3.57 -0.66 8.64
C THR A 61 -4.87 -1.45 8.77
N ASP A 62 -4.86 -2.53 9.56
CA ASP A 62 -6.08 -3.21 9.97
C ASP A 62 -6.67 -2.51 11.19
N ARG A 63 -7.84 -1.91 11.01
CA ARG A 63 -8.57 -1.23 12.09
C ARG A 63 -9.60 -2.14 12.77
N GLY A 64 -9.63 -3.43 12.42
CA GLY A 64 -10.67 -4.37 12.85
C GLY A 64 -12.01 -4.14 12.13
N GLU A 65 -11.99 -3.42 11.01
CA GLU A 65 -13.17 -3.07 10.20
C GLU A 65 -13.28 -3.98 8.95
N ASP A 66 -14.20 -3.65 8.04
CA ASP A 66 -14.49 -4.46 6.84
C ASP A 66 -13.31 -4.50 5.84
N ARG A 67 -12.45 -3.47 5.81
CA ARG A 67 -11.29 -3.38 4.91
C ARG A 67 -10.05 -2.83 5.60
N ILE A 68 -8.90 -3.15 5.00
CA ILE A 68 -7.61 -2.55 5.36
C ILE A 68 -7.55 -1.12 4.83
N GLU A 69 -7.16 -0.19 5.69
CA GLU A 69 -6.88 1.20 5.32
C GLU A 69 -5.51 1.29 4.64
N ARG A 70 -5.42 2.02 3.52
CA ARG A 70 -4.26 2.02 2.63
C ARG A 70 -3.73 3.42 2.48
N ALA A 71 -2.46 3.63 2.78
CA ALA A 71 -1.81 4.92 2.61
C ALA A 71 -0.48 4.81 1.87
N VAL A 72 -0.11 5.87 1.15
CA VAL A 72 1.22 6.02 0.58
C VAL A 72 1.84 7.33 1.05
N PHE A 73 3.08 7.25 1.51
CA PHE A 73 3.87 8.40 1.90
C PHE A 73 5.11 8.52 1.03
N ASN A 74 5.40 9.73 0.53
CA ASN A 74 6.57 10.03 -0.32
C ASN A 74 6.65 9.15 -1.60
N GLY A 75 5.49 8.82 -2.18
CA GLY A 75 5.36 8.16 -3.49
C GLY A 75 5.15 9.17 -4.63
N TYR A 76 5.09 8.69 -5.87
CA TYR A 76 4.61 9.51 -7.00
C TYR A 76 3.08 9.60 -6.94
N GLU A 77 2.55 10.66 -6.33
CA GLU A 77 1.11 10.80 -6.01
C GLU A 77 0.23 10.70 -7.27
N ASP A 78 0.54 11.44 -8.34
CA ASP A 78 -0.27 11.45 -9.57
C ASP A 78 -0.50 10.04 -10.17
N ASP A 79 0.57 9.23 -10.29
CA ASP A 79 0.48 7.88 -10.85
C ASP A 79 -0.31 6.93 -9.94
N LEU A 80 -0.20 7.11 -8.62
CA LEU A 80 -0.83 6.24 -7.62
C LEU A 80 -2.29 6.59 -7.37
N GLU A 81 -2.66 7.87 -7.51
CA GLU A 81 -4.05 8.33 -7.46
C GLU A 81 -4.86 7.75 -8.62
N GLU A 82 -4.28 7.65 -9.83
CA GLU A 82 -4.94 7.02 -10.99
C GLU A 82 -5.28 5.54 -10.75
N LEU A 83 -4.59 4.86 -9.82
CA LEU A 83 -4.86 3.46 -9.50
C LEU A 83 -6.17 3.26 -8.72
N ASP A 84 -6.66 4.28 -8.01
CA ASP A 84 -7.82 4.20 -7.11
C ASP A 84 -7.73 3.01 -6.12
N CYS A 85 -6.53 2.78 -5.60
CA CYS A 85 -6.20 1.68 -4.70
C CYS A 85 -5.83 2.14 -3.28
N TYR A 86 -5.56 3.44 -3.08
CA TYR A 86 -5.07 4.03 -1.84
C TYR A 86 -6.04 5.09 -1.32
N ASP A 87 -6.18 5.18 0.00
CA ASP A 87 -7.13 6.06 0.68
C ASP A 87 -6.49 7.39 1.10
N ILE A 88 -5.18 7.37 1.40
CA ILE A 88 -4.46 8.50 2.01
C ILE A 88 -3.09 8.67 1.33
N PHE A 89 -2.77 9.90 0.98
CA PHE A 89 -1.46 10.32 0.49
C PHE A 89 -0.81 11.30 1.47
N GLY A 90 0.51 11.24 1.59
CA GLY A 90 1.25 12.07 2.52
C GLY A 90 2.73 12.19 2.20
N GLN A 91 3.39 13.10 2.93
CA GLN A 91 4.83 13.33 2.83
C GLN A 91 5.56 12.66 3.99
N GLU A 92 6.83 12.29 3.81
CA GLU A 92 7.61 11.48 4.77
C GLU A 92 7.57 12.05 6.21
N GLU A 93 7.54 13.37 6.36
CA GLU A 93 7.48 14.06 7.65
C GLU A 93 6.19 13.72 8.44
N GLY A 94 5.09 13.41 7.75
CA GLY A 94 3.82 13.04 8.35
C GLY A 94 3.72 11.57 8.77
N LEU A 95 4.67 10.72 8.37
CA LEU A 95 4.62 9.28 8.61
C LEU A 95 4.53 8.95 10.11
N ARG A 96 5.33 9.64 10.92
CA ARG A 96 5.35 9.41 12.37
C ARG A 96 3.99 9.69 13.01
N ASP A 97 3.38 10.82 12.66
CA ASP A 97 2.08 11.20 13.19
C ASP A 97 0.97 10.27 12.68
N PHE A 98 1.08 9.81 11.44
CA PHE A 98 0.18 8.81 10.86
C PHE A 98 0.18 7.52 11.68
N VAL A 99 1.37 6.99 12.01
CA VAL A 99 1.53 5.76 12.80
C VAL A 99 1.02 5.96 14.23
N ILE A 100 1.43 7.06 14.90
CA ILE A 100 1.03 7.34 16.29
C ILE A 100 -0.50 7.41 16.44
N LYS A 101 -1.20 8.06 15.50
CA LYS A 101 -2.67 8.21 15.57
C LYS A 101 -3.43 6.89 15.45
N ARG A 102 -2.82 5.86 14.87
CA ARG A 102 -3.43 4.53 14.69
C ARG A 102 -3.13 3.58 15.83
N ASP A 103 -2.10 3.88 16.62
CA ASP A 103 -1.70 3.10 17.80
C ASP A 103 -1.63 1.58 17.54
N PRO A 104 -0.91 1.12 16.49
CA PRO A 104 -0.81 -0.31 16.20
C PRO A 104 -0.01 -1.02 17.29
N LYS A 105 -0.44 -2.23 17.69
CA LYS A 105 0.29 -3.06 18.67
C LYS A 105 1.38 -3.87 18.00
N THR A 106 1.14 -4.36 16.79
CA THR A 106 2.12 -5.11 15.98
C THR A 106 2.34 -4.42 14.63
N ILE A 107 3.59 -4.06 14.34
CA ILE A 107 4.00 -3.51 13.05
C ILE A 107 4.92 -4.50 12.32
N ALA A 108 4.51 -4.95 11.14
CA ALA A 108 5.39 -5.63 10.20
C ALA A 108 6.11 -4.60 9.34
N ILE A 109 7.42 -4.76 9.15
CA ILE A 109 8.25 -3.81 8.39
C ILE A 109 9.05 -4.56 7.34
N ASN A 110 8.93 -4.10 6.10
CA ASN A 110 9.81 -4.49 5.00
C ASN A 110 10.53 -3.25 4.48
N MET A 111 11.83 -3.36 4.24
CA MET A 111 12.61 -2.30 3.62
C MET A 111 13.52 -2.86 2.54
N SER A 112 13.39 -2.30 1.34
CA SER A 112 14.38 -2.38 0.27
C SER A 112 15.27 -1.14 0.21
#